data_AF-A0AAV0PUZ2-F1
#
_entry.id   AF-A0AAV0PUZ2-F1
#
_cell.length_a   1.000
_cell.length_b   1.000
_cell.length_c   1.000
_cell.angle_alpha   90.00
_cell.angle_beta   90.00
_cell.angle_gamma   90.00
#
_symmetry.space_group_name_H-M   'P 1'
#
loop_
_entity.id
_entity.type
_entity.pdbx_description
1 polymer ?
#
loop_
_entity_poly.entity_id
_entity_poly.type
_entity_poly.pdbx_seq_one_letter_code
_entity_poly.pdbx_strand_id
1 'polypeptide(L)'
;MQSFRSELEKLFPDQETVFHHLAKYLLSPSNEAWEHITGFYKAYLAKAEERIGFQIRVFEPKKTTFPAVMKQIMSCTQKHRILPQSSEVPLRNGTSKSIFVASLSRKYYEEIDSMYGERSHGGIAVYQASHEGKQHFGDNSHNMKAWMDIYLLSMSDVLVTSSMSTFGYVAAGIAGVRPWIVMIPDPYHPRGADEPSCERAVNIEPCFHFPPWFAYPDQPGTVGPVARCEDVSWGLKIVGG
;
A
#
# COMPACT_ATOMS: atom_id res chain seq x y z
N MET A 1 -13.25 -22.90 -16.04
CA MET A 1 -13.66 -21.54 -15.62
C MET A 1 -14.51 -20.79 -16.65
N GLN A 2 -14.68 -21.24 -17.90
CA GLN A 2 -15.56 -20.56 -18.88
C GLN A 2 -16.99 -20.32 -18.35
N SER A 3 -17.51 -21.24 -17.53
CA SER A 3 -18.83 -21.11 -16.89
C SER A 3 -18.97 -19.92 -15.94
N PHE A 4 -17.87 -19.43 -15.32
CA PHE A 4 -17.93 -18.29 -14.40
C PHE A 4 -17.76 -16.95 -15.10
N ARG A 5 -17.12 -16.94 -16.28
CA ARG A 5 -16.75 -15.70 -16.98
C ARG A 5 -17.96 -14.82 -17.27
N SER A 6 -19.01 -15.39 -17.88
CA SER A 6 -20.21 -14.62 -18.24
C SER A 6 -20.91 -14.03 -17.02
N GLU A 7 -20.87 -14.71 -15.89
CA GLU A 7 -21.49 -14.19 -14.66
C GLU A 7 -20.62 -13.10 -14.02
N LEU A 8 -19.29 -13.29 -13.99
CA LEU A 8 -18.36 -12.27 -13.51
C LEU A 8 -18.42 -10.98 -14.33
N GLU A 9 -18.56 -11.08 -15.67
CA GLU A 9 -18.73 -9.93 -16.56
C GLU A 9 -20.04 -9.15 -16.30
N LYS A 10 -21.10 -9.83 -15.83
CA LYS A 10 -22.36 -9.18 -15.43
C LYS A 10 -22.27 -8.56 -14.04
N LEU A 11 -21.66 -9.26 -13.09
CA LEU A 11 -21.51 -8.80 -11.71
C LEU A 11 -20.55 -7.60 -11.60
N PHE A 12 -19.49 -7.62 -12.42
CA PHE A 12 -18.44 -6.60 -12.42
C PHE A 12 -18.23 -6.09 -13.85
N PRO A 13 -19.08 -5.17 -14.33
CA PRO A 13 -18.90 -4.52 -15.62
C PRO A 13 -17.55 -3.81 -15.71
N ASP A 14 -17.11 -3.20 -14.60
CA ASP A 14 -15.73 -2.75 -14.40
C ASP A 14 -14.95 -3.83 -13.66
N GLN A 15 -14.20 -4.63 -14.43
CA GLN A 15 -13.45 -5.78 -13.91
C GLN A 15 -12.27 -5.38 -13.02
N GLU A 16 -11.86 -4.11 -13.05
CA GLU A 16 -10.76 -3.61 -12.21
C GLU A 16 -11.21 -3.16 -10.81
N THR A 17 -12.47 -3.47 -10.45
CA THR A 17 -13.09 -3.08 -9.17
C THR A 17 -13.72 -4.25 -8.40
N VAL A 18 -13.43 -5.49 -8.81
CA VAL A 18 -13.95 -6.72 -8.19
C VAL A 18 -13.67 -6.74 -6.69
N PHE A 19 -12.40 -6.62 -6.30
CA PHE A 19 -12.02 -6.63 -4.90
C PHE A 19 -12.53 -5.39 -4.17
N HIS A 20 -12.56 -4.22 -4.82
CA HIS A 20 -13.07 -2.98 -4.23
C HIS A 20 -14.52 -3.11 -3.74
N HIS A 21 -15.39 -3.60 -4.62
CA HIS A 21 -16.80 -3.75 -4.30
C HIS A 21 -17.03 -4.84 -3.24
N LEU A 22 -16.37 -6.00 -3.39
CA LEU A 22 -16.51 -7.10 -2.44
C LEU A 22 -15.93 -6.75 -1.06
N ALA A 23 -14.80 -6.06 -1.00
CA ALA A 23 -14.17 -5.64 0.25
C ALA A 23 -15.08 -4.68 1.02
N LYS A 24 -15.66 -3.67 0.35
CA LYS A 24 -16.59 -2.73 0.99
C LYS A 24 -17.86 -3.41 1.49
N TYR A 25 -18.34 -4.44 0.79
CA TYR A 25 -19.53 -5.18 1.19
C TYR A 25 -19.26 -6.13 2.38
N LEU A 26 -18.15 -6.88 2.34
CA LEU A 26 -17.88 -7.95 3.30
C LEU A 26 -17.12 -7.49 4.53
N LEU A 27 -16.21 -6.53 4.38
CA LEU A 27 -15.18 -6.26 5.38
C LEU A 27 -15.51 -5.03 6.21
N SER A 28 -16.59 -5.05 6.99
CA SER A 28 -16.90 -3.97 7.93
C SER A 28 -16.21 -4.19 9.28
N PRO A 29 -15.53 -3.19 9.87
CA PRO A 29 -14.92 -3.32 11.19
C PRO A 29 -15.99 -3.53 12.27
N SER A 30 -15.62 -4.21 13.37
CA SER A 30 -16.45 -4.24 14.57
C SER A 30 -16.54 -2.83 15.19
N ASN A 31 -17.53 -2.60 16.07
CA ASN A 31 -17.68 -1.32 16.76
C ASN A 31 -16.42 -0.93 17.56
N GLU A 32 -15.80 -1.89 18.23
CA GLU A 32 -14.54 -1.68 18.97
C GLU A 32 -13.43 -1.20 18.05
N ALA A 33 -13.22 -1.87 16.92
CA ALA A 33 -12.26 -1.45 15.91
C ALA A 33 -12.57 -0.04 15.38
N TRP A 34 -13.84 0.20 15.08
CA TRP A 34 -14.31 1.44 14.47
C TRP A 34 -14.17 2.64 15.40
N GLU A 35 -14.39 2.46 16.70
CA GLU A 35 -14.16 3.51 17.70
C GLU A 35 -12.70 3.95 17.71
N HIS A 36 -11.76 2.99 17.70
CA HIS A 36 -10.34 3.32 17.64
C HIS A 36 -9.92 3.94 16.30
N ILE A 37 -10.38 3.39 15.18
CA ILE A 37 -10.09 3.92 13.83
C ILE A 37 -10.57 5.37 13.72
N THR A 38 -11.83 5.63 14.10
CA THR A 38 -12.41 6.97 13.98
C THR A 38 -11.80 7.95 14.98
N GLY A 39 -11.48 7.50 16.21
CA GLY A 39 -10.78 8.29 17.20
C GLY A 39 -9.41 8.76 16.69
N PHE A 40 -8.61 7.84 16.15
CA PHE A 40 -7.29 8.16 15.58
C PHE A 40 -7.42 9.09 14.37
N TYR A 41 -8.29 8.76 13.42
CA TYR A 41 -8.49 9.57 12.22
C TYR A 41 -8.88 11.01 12.56
N LYS A 42 -9.85 11.21 13.45
CA LYS A 42 -10.30 12.55 13.87
C LYS A 42 -9.20 13.34 14.59
N ALA A 43 -8.39 12.68 15.41
CA ALA A 43 -7.33 13.32 16.18
C ALA A 43 -6.15 13.76 15.31
N TYR A 44 -5.75 12.94 14.33
CA TYR A 44 -4.45 13.09 13.65
C TYR A 44 -4.53 13.32 12.14
N LEU A 45 -5.53 12.76 11.45
CA LEU A 45 -5.57 12.73 9.98
C LEU A 45 -6.65 13.67 9.39
N ALA A 46 -7.74 13.92 10.12
CA ALA A 46 -8.90 14.61 9.58
C ALA A 46 -8.65 16.07 9.17
N LYS A 47 -7.70 16.76 9.81
CA LYS A 47 -7.45 18.19 9.58
C LYS A 47 -6.53 18.49 8.39
N ALA A 48 -5.83 17.49 7.85
CA ALA A 48 -4.95 17.69 6.73
C ALA A 48 -5.75 17.85 5.42
N GLU A 49 -5.23 18.68 4.51
CA GLU A 49 -5.77 18.81 3.16
C GLU A 49 -5.44 17.59 2.29
N GLU A 50 -4.28 16.96 2.51
CA GLU A 50 -3.87 15.72 1.84
C GLU A 50 -3.38 14.67 2.86
N ARG A 51 -3.87 13.44 2.73
CA ARG A 51 -3.49 12.29 3.56
C ARG A 51 -2.66 11.31 2.75
N ILE A 52 -1.47 10.99 3.25
CA ILE A 52 -0.56 10.05 2.59
C ILE A 52 -0.39 8.83 3.49
N GLY A 53 -0.76 7.65 3.00
CA GLY A 53 -0.57 6.39 3.69
C GLY A 53 0.69 5.68 3.21
N PHE A 54 1.59 5.35 4.13
CA PHE A 54 2.77 4.52 3.89
C PHE A 54 2.55 3.15 4.51
N GLN A 55 2.41 2.15 3.66
CA GLN A 55 2.40 0.76 4.05
C GLN A 55 3.79 0.16 3.80
N ILE A 56 4.53 -0.12 4.88
CA ILE A 56 5.93 -0.56 4.80
C ILE A 56 6.06 -1.99 5.33
N ARG A 57 6.38 -2.92 4.44
CA ARG A 57 6.61 -4.34 4.74
C ARG A 57 7.95 -4.78 4.17
N VAL A 58 8.81 -5.32 5.05
CA VAL A 58 10.08 -5.94 4.67
C VAL A 58 10.02 -7.42 5.00
N PHE A 59 9.93 -8.28 3.98
CA PHE A 59 9.77 -9.73 4.17
C PHE A 59 11.00 -10.38 4.82
N GLU A 60 12.20 -9.91 4.48
CA GLU A 60 13.47 -10.46 4.98
C GLU A 60 14.29 -9.41 5.77
N PRO A 61 13.82 -8.97 6.96
CA PRO A 61 14.45 -7.85 7.68
C PRO A 61 15.87 -8.14 8.19
N LYS A 62 16.31 -9.41 8.19
CA LYS A 62 17.69 -9.79 8.53
C LYS A 62 18.66 -9.64 7.34
N LYS A 63 18.14 -9.64 6.12
CA LYS A 63 18.93 -9.60 4.87
C LYS A 63 18.76 -8.27 4.13
N THR A 64 17.64 -7.58 4.35
CA THR A 64 17.34 -6.28 3.75
C THR A 64 17.61 -5.18 4.78
N THR A 65 18.53 -4.28 4.46
CA THR A 65 18.95 -3.22 5.39
C THR A 65 17.94 -2.07 5.42
N PHE A 66 17.79 -1.45 6.60
CA PHE A 66 16.92 -0.28 6.78
C PHE A 66 17.25 0.87 5.79
N PRO A 67 18.54 1.26 5.59
CA PRO A 67 18.86 2.32 4.63
C PRO A 67 18.49 1.99 3.19
N ALA A 68 18.59 0.72 2.77
CA ALA A 68 18.20 0.32 1.41
C ALA A 68 16.70 0.50 1.17
N VAL A 69 15.87 0.18 2.17
CA VAL A 69 14.42 0.38 2.10
C VAL A 69 14.07 1.87 2.10
N MET A 70 14.63 2.64 3.03
CA MET A 70 14.40 4.09 3.09
C MET A 70 14.82 4.80 1.81
N LYS A 71 15.94 4.37 1.19
CA LYS A 71 16.36 4.89 -0.12
C LYS A 71 15.29 4.68 -1.18
N GLN A 72 14.67 3.50 -1.26
CA GLN A 72 13.62 3.22 -2.24
C GLN A 72 12.37 4.05 -1.98
N ILE A 73 11.95 4.15 -0.72
CA ILE A 73 10.78 4.95 -0.32
C ILE A 73 11.00 6.42 -0.71
N MET A 74 12.12 7.02 -0.31
CA MET A 74 12.41 8.43 -0.61
C MET A 74 12.60 8.68 -2.11
N SER A 75 13.29 7.79 -2.82
CA SER A 75 13.46 7.90 -4.27
C SER A 75 12.11 7.88 -4.99
N CYS A 76 11.18 7.01 -4.55
CA CYS A 76 9.84 6.94 -5.09
C CYS A 76 9.06 8.24 -4.82
N THR A 77 8.96 8.63 -3.56
CA THR A 77 8.05 9.70 -3.15
C THR A 77 8.51 11.07 -3.63
N GLN A 78 9.81 11.31 -3.68
CA GLN A 78 10.37 12.56 -4.21
C GLN A 78 10.28 12.62 -5.73
N LYS A 79 10.60 11.53 -6.44
CA LYS A 79 10.47 11.46 -7.91
C LYS A 79 9.05 11.76 -8.37
N HIS A 80 8.05 11.27 -7.65
CA HIS A 80 6.64 11.44 -7.97
C HIS A 80 5.95 12.58 -7.21
N ARG A 81 6.72 13.45 -6.54
CA ARG A 81 6.25 14.65 -5.82
C ARG A 81 5.16 14.37 -4.78
N ILE A 82 5.16 13.17 -4.21
CA ILE A 82 4.32 12.81 -3.06
C ILE A 82 4.84 13.56 -1.83
N LEU A 83 6.16 13.51 -1.63
CA LEU A 83 6.89 14.26 -0.62
C LEU A 83 7.83 15.28 -1.27
N PRO A 84 8.06 16.44 -0.63
CA PRO A 84 9.00 17.45 -1.15
C PRO A 84 10.44 16.94 -1.09
N GLN A 85 11.32 17.56 -1.86
CA GLN A 85 12.76 17.30 -1.72
C GLN A 85 13.29 17.94 -0.43
N SER A 86 14.26 17.30 0.22
CA SER A 86 14.83 17.79 1.49
C SER A 86 15.52 19.15 1.37
N SER A 87 15.92 19.57 0.16
CA SER A 87 16.56 20.86 -0.14
C SER A 87 15.56 21.98 -0.48
N GLU A 88 14.27 21.68 -0.63
CA GLU A 88 13.25 22.67 -0.96
C GLU A 88 12.85 23.48 0.28
N VAL A 89 13.01 24.80 0.22
CA VAL A 89 12.61 25.74 1.27
C VAL A 89 11.09 25.64 1.48
N PRO A 90 10.59 25.53 2.73
CA PRO A 90 9.16 25.42 2.98
C PRO A 90 8.41 26.61 2.38
N LEU A 91 7.54 26.33 1.41
CA LEU A 91 6.52 27.27 0.99
C LEU A 91 5.58 27.50 2.17
N ARG A 92 5.59 28.71 2.72
CA ARG A 92 4.70 29.15 3.81
C ARG A 92 3.19 29.03 3.51
N ASN A 93 2.83 28.69 2.27
CA ASN A 93 1.47 28.46 1.78
C ASN A 93 1.26 27.03 1.23
N GLY A 94 2.05 26.04 1.68
CA GLY A 94 1.90 24.65 1.25
C GLY A 94 0.64 23.99 1.82
N THR A 95 0.00 23.15 1.01
CA THR A 95 -1.10 22.25 1.41
C THR A 95 -0.69 21.42 2.63
N SER A 96 -1.51 21.46 3.69
CA SER A 96 -1.25 20.67 4.90
C SER A 96 -1.36 19.18 4.60
N LYS A 97 -0.35 18.39 5.00
CA LYS A 97 -0.31 16.95 4.79
C LYS A 97 -0.22 16.19 6.10
N SER A 98 -0.96 15.10 6.22
CA SER A 98 -0.75 14.11 7.29
C SER A 98 -0.27 12.80 6.69
N ILE A 99 0.83 12.28 7.21
CA ILE A 99 1.41 11.02 6.81
C ILE A 99 1.07 9.96 7.85
N PHE A 100 0.40 8.89 7.45
CA PHE A 100 0.18 7.72 8.29
C PHE A 100 1.14 6.60 7.89
N VAL A 101 1.94 6.10 8.83
CA VAL A 101 2.92 5.03 8.60
C VAL A 101 2.46 3.76 9.29
N ALA A 102 2.16 2.73 8.49
CA ALA A 102 1.87 1.37 8.95
C ALA A 102 3.08 0.47 8.69
N SER A 103 3.72 0.00 9.76
CA SER A 103 4.94 -0.81 9.70
C SER A 103 5.13 -1.57 11.00
N LEU A 104 5.66 -2.80 10.92
CA LEU A 104 6.11 -3.53 12.11
C LEU A 104 7.26 -2.80 12.81
N SER A 105 8.15 -2.15 12.07
CA SER A 105 9.28 -1.41 12.65
C SER A 105 8.96 0.07 12.79
N ARG A 106 9.10 0.59 14.02
CA ARG A 106 9.00 2.01 14.36
C ARG A 106 10.04 2.89 13.66
N LYS A 107 11.18 2.32 13.27
CA LYS A 107 12.30 3.05 12.65
C LYS A 107 11.90 3.84 11.40
N TYR A 108 10.96 3.32 10.62
CA TYR A 108 10.51 4.01 9.40
C TYR A 108 9.68 5.24 9.72
N TYR A 109 8.81 5.17 10.73
CA TYR A 109 8.09 6.33 11.24
C TYR A 109 9.08 7.38 11.77
N GLU A 110 10.02 6.97 12.63
CA GLU A 110 11.00 7.89 13.23
C GLU A 110 11.85 8.61 12.20
N GLU A 111 12.29 7.91 11.14
CA GLU A 111 13.07 8.53 10.08
C GLU A 111 12.24 9.49 9.22
N ILE A 112 11.03 9.11 8.82
CA ILE A 112 10.14 9.99 8.03
C ILE A 112 9.75 11.22 8.86
N ASP A 113 9.44 11.04 10.14
CA ASP A 113 9.14 12.13 11.06
C ASP A 113 10.35 13.04 11.31
N SER A 114 11.55 12.49 11.46
CA SER A 114 12.79 13.28 11.56
C SER A 114 13.04 14.13 10.32
N MET A 115 12.74 13.61 9.13
CA MET A 115 12.91 14.34 7.87
C MET A 115 11.85 15.43 7.65
N TYR A 116 10.58 15.15 7.98
CA TYR A 116 9.44 16.00 7.56
C TYR A 116 8.61 16.60 8.71
N GLY A 117 8.65 16.03 9.91
CA GLY A 117 7.84 16.40 11.08
C GLY A 117 8.17 17.78 11.64
N GLU A 118 7.24 18.72 11.46
CA GLU A 118 7.09 20.09 12.04
C GLU A 118 8.27 21.08 12.09
N ARG A 119 9.55 20.67 11.98
CA ARG A 119 10.70 21.60 12.03
C ARG A 119 11.29 21.97 10.66
N SER A 120 10.91 21.26 9.59
CA SER A 120 11.58 21.39 8.28
C SER A 120 10.66 21.86 7.15
N HIS A 121 9.38 21.46 7.13
CA HIS A 121 8.51 21.63 5.95
C HIS A 121 7.12 22.25 6.20
N GLY A 122 6.92 22.92 7.35
CA GLY A 122 5.85 23.92 7.57
C GLY A 122 4.39 23.47 7.43
N GLY A 123 4.11 22.17 7.26
CA GLY A 123 2.74 21.67 7.07
C GLY A 123 2.61 20.15 6.97
N ILE A 124 3.65 19.37 7.28
CA ILE A 124 3.60 17.91 7.26
C ILE A 124 3.69 17.38 8.69
N ALA A 125 2.72 16.56 9.08
CA ALA A 125 2.75 15.82 10.33
C ALA A 125 2.76 14.32 10.07
N VAL A 126 3.56 13.56 10.82
CA VAL A 126 3.75 12.12 10.62
C VAL A 126 3.22 11.38 11.84
N TYR A 127 2.48 10.30 11.59
CA TYR A 127 1.80 9.53 12.63
C TYR A 127 1.96 8.03 12.39
N GLN A 128 2.02 7.28 13.48
CA GLN A 128 1.99 5.82 13.48
C GLN A 128 1.12 5.35 14.65
N ALA A 129 0.09 4.55 14.38
CA ALA A 129 -0.82 4.06 15.41
C ALA A 129 -0.24 2.86 16.17
N SER A 130 0.40 1.94 15.44
CA SER A 130 0.97 0.71 16.00
C SER A 130 2.41 0.48 15.51
N HIS A 131 3.23 -0.20 16.33
CA HIS A 131 4.59 -0.62 15.96
C HIS A 131 4.95 -1.95 16.64
N GLU A 132 4.30 -3.02 16.19
CA GLU A 132 4.29 -4.32 16.86
C GLU A 132 5.64 -5.07 16.86
N GLY A 133 6.64 -4.60 16.10
CA GLY A 133 7.99 -5.18 16.01
C GLY A 133 8.05 -6.49 15.23
N LYS A 134 7.12 -7.41 15.48
CA LYS A 134 6.99 -8.73 14.86
C LYS A 134 5.53 -9.04 14.54
N GLN A 135 5.31 -9.86 13.52
CA GLN A 135 4.00 -10.40 13.19
C GLN A 135 3.63 -11.55 14.15
N HIS A 136 2.44 -11.48 14.77
CA HIS A 136 1.90 -12.48 15.68
C HIS A 136 0.65 -13.13 15.09
N PHE A 137 0.80 -14.28 14.43
CA PHE A 137 -0.33 -15.01 13.85
C PHE A 137 -1.24 -15.61 14.95
N GLY A 138 -2.55 -15.49 14.77
CA GLY A 138 -3.55 -16.06 15.68
C GLY A 138 -3.81 -15.26 16.95
N ASP A 139 -3.20 -14.08 17.11
CA ASP A 139 -3.46 -13.17 18.22
C ASP A 139 -4.52 -12.14 17.81
N ASN A 140 -5.69 -12.20 18.46
CA ASN A 140 -6.82 -11.31 18.14
C ASN A 140 -6.51 -9.84 18.39
N SER A 141 -5.71 -9.50 19.41
CA SER A 141 -5.34 -8.11 19.68
C SER A 141 -4.38 -7.58 18.61
N HIS A 142 -3.41 -8.42 18.20
CA HIS A 142 -2.51 -8.08 17.10
C HIS A 142 -3.25 -7.93 15.77
N ASN A 143 -4.16 -8.85 15.47
CA ASN A 143 -5.00 -8.80 14.27
C ASN A 143 -5.90 -7.55 14.25
N MET A 144 -6.43 -7.15 15.42
CA MET A 144 -7.24 -5.94 15.53
C MET A 144 -6.42 -4.69 15.16
N LYS A 145 -5.20 -4.56 15.69
CA LYS A 145 -4.31 -3.44 15.34
C LYS A 145 -3.94 -3.43 13.86
N ALA A 146 -3.59 -4.60 13.30
CA ALA A 146 -3.32 -4.73 11.88
C ALA A 146 -4.53 -4.31 11.03
N TRP A 147 -5.74 -4.69 11.45
CA TRP A 147 -6.97 -4.30 10.79
C TRP A 147 -7.25 -2.80 10.87
N MET A 148 -7.04 -2.19 12.03
CA MET A 148 -7.14 -0.75 12.22
C MET A 148 -6.16 0.00 11.31
N ASP A 149 -4.91 -0.46 11.21
CA ASP A 149 -3.89 0.14 10.34
C ASP A 149 -4.26 0.03 8.85
N ILE A 150 -4.82 -1.11 8.39
CA ILE A 150 -5.35 -1.26 7.02
C ILE A 150 -6.44 -0.22 6.75
N TYR A 151 -7.36 -0.05 7.70
CA TYR A 151 -8.46 0.89 7.59
C TYR A 151 -8.01 2.36 7.64
N LEU A 152 -7.02 2.69 8.46
CA LEU A 152 -6.44 4.02 8.49
C LEU A 152 -5.70 4.35 7.19
N LEU A 153 -4.95 3.39 6.62
CA LEU A 153 -4.37 3.53 5.30
C LEU A 153 -5.44 3.76 4.23
N SER A 154 -6.54 3.01 4.26
CA SER A 154 -7.56 3.10 3.21
C SER A 154 -8.32 4.43 3.19
N MET A 155 -8.16 5.26 4.22
CA MET A 155 -8.67 6.64 4.29
C MET A 155 -7.65 7.70 3.83
N SER A 156 -6.61 7.29 3.10
CA SER A 156 -5.59 8.18 2.53
C SER A 156 -5.92 8.57 1.08
N ASP A 157 -5.61 9.81 0.71
CA ASP A 157 -5.75 10.33 -0.66
C ASP A 157 -4.66 9.75 -1.59
N VAL A 158 -3.47 9.52 -1.05
CA VAL A 158 -2.34 8.88 -1.73
C VAL A 158 -1.86 7.68 -0.92
N LEU A 159 -1.63 6.56 -1.60
CA LEU A 159 -1.07 5.34 -0.99
C LEU A 159 0.29 4.99 -1.58
N VAL A 160 1.24 4.73 -0.70
CA VAL A 160 2.57 4.19 -1.00
C VAL A 160 2.65 2.82 -0.30
N THR A 161 2.74 1.75 -1.08
CA THR A 161 2.71 0.38 -0.56
C THR A 161 4.02 -0.36 -0.84
N SER A 162 4.25 -1.45 -0.12
CA SER A 162 5.42 -2.31 -0.35
C SER A 162 5.09 -3.44 -1.32
N SER A 163 5.99 -3.71 -2.26
CA SER A 163 5.89 -4.86 -3.17
C SER A 163 5.63 -6.17 -2.42
N MET A 164 4.80 -7.05 -3.00
CA MET A 164 4.33 -8.33 -2.44
C MET A 164 3.43 -8.21 -1.20
N SER A 165 3.12 -7.01 -0.70
CA SER A 165 2.36 -6.89 0.54
C SER A 165 0.85 -6.95 0.33
N THR A 166 0.23 -8.07 0.71
CA THR A 166 -1.23 -8.20 0.72
C THR A 166 -1.91 -7.19 1.64
N PHE A 167 -1.26 -6.78 2.73
CA PHE A 167 -1.71 -5.68 3.60
C PHE A 167 -1.92 -4.38 2.80
N GLY A 168 -0.97 -4.06 1.90
CA GLY A 168 -1.08 -2.92 0.99
C GLY A 168 -2.17 -3.11 -0.06
N TYR A 169 -2.34 -4.31 -0.61
CA TYR A 169 -3.42 -4.59 -1.56
C TYR A 169 -4.80 -4.40 -0.95
N VAL A 170 -5.03 -4.88 0.28
CA VAL A 170 -6.31 -4.72 0.97
C VAL A 170 -6.59 -3.24 1.23
N ALA A 171 -5.61 -2.49 1.73
CA ALA A 171 -5.76 -1.05 1.97
C ALA A 171 -6.10 -0.27 0.69
N ALA A 172 -5.36 -0.51 -0.40
CA ALA A 172 -5.60 0.12 -1.70
C ALA A 172 -6.96 -0.26 -2.30
N GLY A 173 -7.31 -1.55 -2.20
CA GLY A 173 -8.59 -2.08 -2.65
C GLY A 173 -9.78 -1.45 -1.92
N ILE A 174 -9.72 -1.31 -0.59
CA ILE A 174 -10.77 -0.63 0.18
C ILE A 174 -10.83 0.87 -0.18
N ALA A 175 -9.67 1.52 -0.29
CA ALA A 175 -9.57 2.93 -0.65
C ALA A 175 -10.15 3.23 -2.04
N GLY A 176 -10.04 2.29 -2.98
CA GLY A 176 -10.27 2.57 -4.39
C GLY A 176 -9.20 3.47 -5.00
N VAL A 177 -7.99 3.45 -4.43
CA VAL A 177 -6.87 4.31 -4.84
C VAL A 177 -5.74 3.44 -5.38
N ARG A 178 -5.29 3.75 -6.60
CA ARG A 178 -4.11 3.09 -7.20
C ARG A 178 -2.87 3.44 -6.40
N PRO A 179 -2.17 2.48 -5.76
CA PRO A 179 -0.99 2.82 -4.96
C PRO A 179 0.25 3.06 -5.83
N TRP A 180 1.23 3.74 -5.26
CA TRP A 180 2.63 3.67 -5.68
C TRP A 180 3.30 2.49 -4.96
N ILE A 181 3.70 1.48 -5.71
CA ILE A 181 4.27 0.25 -5.15
C ILE A 181 5.78 0.38 -5.11
N VAL A 182 6.33 0.56 -3.91
CA VAL A 182 7.76 0.62 -3.67
C VAL A 182 8.35 -0.78 -3.82
N MET A 183 9.38 -0.86 -4.67
CA MET A 183 10.11 -2.09 -4.92
C MET A 183 11.09 -2.35 -3.77
N ILE A 184 10.59 -3.03 -2.74
CA ILE A 184 11.40 -3.42 -1.59
C ILE A 184 12.47 -4.41 -2.06
N PRO A 185 13.75 -4.23 -1.68
CA PRO A 185 14.79 -5.18 -2.03
C PRO A 185 14.49 -6.57 -1.46
N ASP A 186 14.38 -7.56 -2.36
CA ASP A 186 14.20 -8.97 -2.04
C ASP A 186 15.50 -9.73 -2.35
N PRO A 187 16.16 -10.34 -1.35
CA PRO A 187 17.38 -11.12 -1.56
C PRO A 187 17.16 -12.41 -2.37
N TYR A 188 15.93 -12.91 -2.48
CA TYR A 188 15.63 -14.13 -3.26
C TYR A 188 15.25 -13.85 -4.70
N HIS A 189 14.70 -12.66 -4.96
CA HIS A 189 14.32 -12.19 -6.30
C HIS A 189 14.99 -10.83 -6.56
N PRO A 190 16.33 -10.82 -6.78
CA PRO A 190 17.06 -9.58 -6.99
C PRO A 190 16.58 -8.91 -8.28
N ARG A 191 16.34 -7.60 -8.17
CA ARG A 191 15.96 -6.75 -9.29
C ARG A 191 17.18 -6.14 -9.96
N GLY A 192 17.05 -5.81 -11.25
CA GLY A 192 18.10 -5.14 -12.01
C GLY A 192 18.46 -3.77 -11.42
N ALA A 193 19.71 -3.33 -11.60
CA ALA A 193 20.17 -2.04 -11.11
C ALA A 193 19.43 -0.84 -11.72
N ASP A 194 18.86 -1.01 -12.91
CA ASP A 194 18.12 0.01 -13.65
C ASP A 194 16.62 0.03 -13.34
N GLU A 195 16.13 -0.89 -12.49
CA GLU A 195 14.71 -0.95 -12.15
C GLU A 195 14.27 0.25 -11.29
N PRO A 196 13.05 0.77 -11.52
CA PRO A 196 12.58 1.94 -10.79
C PRO A 196 12.38 1.65 -9.31
N SER A 197 12.52 2.68 -8.48
CA SER A 197 12.29 2.57 -7.03
C SER A 197 10.85 2.22 -6.65
N CYS A 198 9.90 2.59 -7.51
CA CYS A 198 8.51 2.22 -7.41
C CYS A 198 7.81 2.35 -8.76
N GLU A 199 6.65 1.72 -8.86
CA GLU A 199 5.75 1.84 -10.02
C GLU A 199 4.35 2.25 -9.56
N ARG A 200 3.60 2.96 -10.39
CA ARG A 200 2.18 3.18 -10.13
C ARG A 200 1.45 1.89 -10.52
N ALA A 201 0.69 1.31 -9.60
CA ALA A 201 -0.15 0.16 -9.91
C ALA A 201 -1.06 0.48 -11.10
N VAL A 202 -1.22 -0.44 -12.05
CA VAL A 202 -2.10 -0.36 -13.23
C VAL A 202 -3.54 -0.10 -12.80
N ASN A 203 -3.98 -0.78 -11.74
CA ASN A 203 -5.30 -0.62 -11.13
C ASN A 203 -5.26 -0.98 -9.64
N ILE A 204 -6.44 -1.03 -9.01
CA ILE A 204 -6.62 -1.27 -7.57
C ILE A 204 -6.75 -2.75 -7.20
N GLU A 205 -6.73 -3.66 -8.17
CA GLU A 205 -6.89 -5.09 -7.92
C GLU A 205 -5.65 -5.70 -7.26
N PRO A 206 -5.83 -6.65 -6.31
CA PRO A 206 -4.75 -7.38 -5.68
C PRO A 206 -4.02 -8.29 -6.69
N CYS A 207 -2.76 -8.58 -6.38
CA CYS A 207 -2.01 -9.58 -7.13
C CYS A 207 -2.30 -11.01 -6.60
N PHE A 208 -2.65 -11.93 -7.48
CA PHE A 208 -2.65 -13.36 -7.21
C PHE A 208 -1.23 -13.92 -7.39
N HIS A 209 -0.50 -14.09 -6.28
CA HIS A 209 0.92 -14.47 -6.28
C HIS A 209 1.23 -15.87 -6.78
N PHE A 210 0.28 -16.81 -6.72
CA PHE A 210 0.52 -18.21 -7.05
C PHE A 210 -0.55 -18.73 -8.02
N PRO A 211 -0.61 -18.17 -9.24
CA PRO A 211 -1.56 -18.62 -10.24
C PRO A 211 -1.23 -20.05 -10.70
N PRO A 212 -2.21 -20.82 -11.19
CA PRO A 212 -1.92 -22.09 -11.82
C PRO A 212 -1.08 -21.88 -13.09
N TRP A 213 -0.16 -22.79 -13.37
CA TRP A 213 0.84 -22.67 -14.44
C TRP A 213 0.24 -22.47 -15.85
N PHE A 214 -0.99 -22.89 -16.09
CA PHE A 214 -1.68 -22.72 -17.37
C PHE A 214 -2.42 -21.39 -17.51
N ALA A 215 -2.42 -20.53 -16.48
CA ALA A 215 -3.10 -19.23 -16.50
C ALA A 215 -2.20 -18.06 -16.94
N TYR A 216 -0.93 -18.31 -17.25
CA TYR A 216 0.00 -17.25 -17.64
C TYR A 216 -0.38 -16.63 -19.01
N PRO A 217 -0.37 -15.29 -19.15
CA PRO A 217 -0.76 -14.60 -20.39
C PRO A 217 0.02 -15.03 -21.63
N ASP A 218 1.26 -15.49 -21.46
CA ASP A 218 2.14 -15.97 -22.52
C ASP A 218 1.84 -17.41 -22.99
N GLN A 219 0.89 -18.10 -22.35
CA GLN A 219 0.56 -19.50 -22.65
C GLN A 219 -0.65 -19.63 -23.61
N PRO A 220 -0.64 -20.59 -24.55
CA PRO A 220 -1.78 -20.89 -25.41
C PRO A 220 -3.01 -21.30 -24.57
N GLY A 221 -4.13 -20.60 -24.74
CA GLY A 221 -5.38 -20.87 -24.01
C GLY A 221 -5.69 -19.91 -22.86
N THR A 222 -4.85 -18.90 -22.62
CA THR A 222 -5.17 -17.79 -21.71
C THR A 222 -6.09 -16.80 -22.43
N VAL A 223 -7.36 -16.75 -22.02
CA VAL A 223 -8.42 -15.97 -22.71
C VAL A 223 -8.97 -14.84 -21.83
N GLY A 224 -8.30 -14.47 -20.74
CA GLY A 224 -8.84 -13.56 -19.72
C GLY A 224 -8.22 -12.15 -19.73
N PRO A 225 -8.91 -11.16 -19.14
CA PRO A 225 -8.43 -9.80 -18.87
C PRO A 225 -7.42 -9.83 -17.70
N VAL A 226 -6.31 -10.54 -17.89
CA VAL A 226 -5.29 -10.76 -16.85
C VAL A 226 -3.91 -10.42 -17.38
N ALA A 227 -3.10 -9.80 -16.54
CA ALA A 227 -1.70 -9.52 -16.81
C ALA A 227 -0.83 -9.88 -15.61
N ARG A 228 0.49 -9.88 -15.84
CA ARG A 228 1.46 -10.01 -14.75
C ARG A 228 1.37 -8.80 -13.82
N CYS A 229 1.57 -9.05 -12.53
CA CYS A 229 1.61 -7.97 -11.55
C CYS A 229 2.89 -7.14 -11.70
N GLU A 230 2.80 -5.88 -11.30
CA GLU A 230 3.88 -4.90 -11.30
C GLU A 230 4.98 -5.28 -10.30
N ASP A 231 4.59 -5.90 -9.19
CA ASP A 231 5.45 -6.12 -8.04
C ASP A 231 5.83 -7.59 -7.80
N VAL A 232 5.12 -8.51 -8.47
CA VAL A 232 5.34 -9.96 -8.45
C VAL A 232 5.33 -10.48 -9.88
N SER A 233 6.50 -10.67 -10.47
CA SER A 233 6.64 -10.97 -11.89
C SER A 233 6.02 -12.30 -12.33
N TRP A 234 5.79 -13.23 -11.40
CA TRP A 234 5.08 -14.49 -11.61
C TRP A 234 3.62 -14.46 -11.13
N GLY A 235 3.17 -13.37 -10.53
CA GLY A 235 1.79 -13.20 -10.11
C GLY A 235 0.90 -12.73 -11.26
N LEU A 236 -0.41 -12.93 -11.12
CA LEU A 236 -1.41 -12.41 -12.05
C LEU A 236 -2.37 -11.46 -11.35
N LYS A 237 -2.80 -10.43 -12.06
CA LYS A 237 -3.90 -9.56 -11.64
C LYS A 237 -4.85 -9.32 -12.79
N ILE A 238 -6.09 -8.96 -12.45
CA ILE A 238 -7.07 -8.52 -13.43
C ILE A 238 -6.61 -7.15 -13.95
N VAL A 239 -6.58 -6.98 -15.27
CA VAL A 239 -6.40 -5.70 -15.95
C VAL A 239 -7.48 -5.64 -17.01
N GLY A 240 -8.32 -4.60 -16.97
CA GLY A 240 -9.60 -4.54 -17.67
C GLY A 240 -9.52 -4.98 -19.14
N GLY A 241 -10.59 -5.61 -19.61
CA GLY A 241 -10.77 -5.97 -21.02
C GLY A 241 -11.12 -4.79 -21.93
#